data_AF-A0A4P9ZB36-F1
#
_entry.id   AF-A0A4P9ZB36-F1
#
_cell.length_a   1.000
_cell.length_b   1.000
_cell.length_c   1.000
_cell.angle_alpha   90.00
_cell.angle_beta   90.00
_cell.angle_gamma   90.00
#
_symmetry.space_group_name_H-M   'P 1'
#
loop_
_entity.id
_entity.type
_entity.pdbx_description
1 polymer ?
#
loop_
_entity_poly.entity_id
_entity_poly.type
_entity_poly.pdbx_seq_one_letter_code
_entity_poly.pdbx_strand_id
1 'polypeptide(L)'
;MLQQREIAKVLSQVVHGSGILLHKGAFSASLLSSKGLPLITVTAADLPTSEYLASPDTLRVYSLLAINSYRQQEKCGDNSLDDWTVLSLDETLRVIVKRFLTGDKEDPHKELFVILFYMSPFSDIRAKASVDALSDVLAEGLKGYVSG
;
A
#
# COMPACT_ATOMS: atom_id res chain seq x y z
N MET A 1 -8.71 -17.05 7.56
CA MET A 1 -8.70 -15.60 7.81
C MET A 1 -7.37 -15.24 8.42
N LEU A 2 -6.56 -14.46 7.70
CA LEU A 2 -5.30 -13.90 8.21
C LEU A 2 -5.54 -13.14 9.53
N GLN A 3 -4.78 -13.49 10.57
CA GLN A 3 -4.79 -12.71 11.81
C GLN A 3 -4.02 -11.39 11.63
N GLN A 4 -4.35 -10.34 12.39
CA GLN A 4 -3.67 -9.04 12.30
C GLN A 4 -2.13 -9.15 12.35
N ARG A 5 -1.63 -10.07 13.19
CA ARG A 5 -0.19 -10.36 13.31
C ARG A 5 0.41 -10.93 12.03
N GLU A 6 -0.34 -11.75 11.30
CA GLU A 6 0.11 -12.34 10.04
C GLU A 6 0.10 -11.31 8.91
N ILE A 7 -0.93 -10.46 8.85
CA ILE A 7 -0.99 -9.34 7.90
C ILE A 7 0.21 -8.41 8.11
N ALA A 8 0.51 -8.06 9.37
CA ALA A 8 1.68 -7.24 9.69
C ALA A 8 3.00 -7.92 9.26
N LYS A 9 3.12 -9.25 9.40
CA LYS A 9 4.28 -10.00 8.90
C LYS A 9 4.39 -9.97 7.38
N VAL A 10 3.29 -10.09 6.65
CA VAL A 10 3.29 -10.01 5.18
C VAL A 10 3.70 -8.61 4.73
N LEU A 11 3.11 -7.56 5.32
CA LEU A 11 3.48 -6.17 5.03
C LEU A 11 4.94 -5.87 5.40
N SER A 12 5.47 -6.44 6.48
CA SER A 12 6.85 -6.20 6.89
C SER A 12 7.87 -6.80 5.91
N GLN A 13 7.51 -7.80 5.11
CA GLN A 13 8.43 -8.40 4.13
C GLN A 13 8.85 -7.42 3.04
N VAL A 14 7.95 -6.55 2.56
CA VAL A 14 8.31 -5.55 1.54
C VAL A 14 9.08 -4.37 2.11
N VAL A 15 8.85 -4.06 3.38
CA VAL A 15 9.53 -2.96 4.09
C VAL A 15 10.96 -3.37 4.44
N HIS A 16 11.19 -4.61 4.87
CA HIS A 16 12.51 -5.08 5.32
C HIS A 16 13.27 -5.93 4.27
N GLY A 17 12.60 -6.42 3.22
CA GLY A 17 13.22 -7.22 2.15
C GLY A 17 14.08 -6.41 1.18
N SER A 18 14.03 -5.08 1.26
CA SER A 18 14.84 -4.15 0.47
C SER A 18 16.25 -4.03 1.09
N GLY A 19 17.06 -5.08 0.95
CA GLY A 19 18.26 -5.31 1.78
C GLY A 19 19.21 -4.12 2.00
N ILE A 20 19.70 -4.00 3.25
CA ILE A 20 20.95 -3.41 3.81
C ILE A 20 21.37 -2.00 3.38
N LEU A 21 20.87 -1.43 2.28
CA LEU A 21 21.10 -0.04 1.90
C LEU A 21 19.95 0.82 2.44
N LEU A 22 20.08 1.19 3.72
CA LEU A 22 19.13 1.90 4.60
C LEU A 22 18.37 3.12 4.04
N HIS A 23 18.59 3.57 2.80
CA HIS A 23 18.04 4.83 2.28
C HIS A 23 17.46 4.77 0.86
N LYS A 24 17.27 3.57 0.28
CA LYS A 24 16.87 3.43 -1.14
C LYS A 24 15.67 2.50 -1.37
N GLY A 25 14.86 2.27 -0.34
CA GLY A 25 13.81 1.25 -0.37
C GLY A 25 12.42 1.78 -0.02
N ALA A 26 11.45 0.86 -0.05
CA ALA A 26 10.16 1.07 0.59
C ALA A 26 10.33 1.11 2.11
N PHE A 27 9.58 1.99 2.77
CA PHE A 27 9.79 2.26 4.19
C PHE A 27 8.52 2.17 5.02
N SER A 28 7.35 2.21 4.39
CA SER A 28 6.08 1.95 5.07
C SER A 28 5.10 1.27 4.13
N ALA A 29 4.34 0.32 4.65
CA ALA A 29 3.28 -0.37 3.92
C ALA A 29 2.02 -0.40 4.79
N SER A 30 0.85 -0.15 4.18
CA SER A 30 -0.42 -0.22 4.90
C SER A 30 -1.48 -0.97 4.13
N LEU A 31 -2.26 -1.76 4.86
CA LEU A 31 -3.55 -2.25 4.41
C LEU A 31 -4.61 -1.23 4.79
N LEU A 32 -5.41 -0.78 3.83
CA LEU A 32 -6.47 0.21 4.02
C LEU A 32 -7.85 -0.38 3.71
N SER A 33 -8.87 0.16 4.36
CA SER A 33 -10.27 -0.11 4.04
C SER A 33 -10.68 0.52 2.70
N SER A 34 -11.86 0.18 2.20
CA SER A 34 -12.51 0.85 1.05
C SER A 34 -12.60 2.37 1.20
N LYS A 35 -12.65 2.90 2.44
CA LYS A 35 -12.70 4.34 2.73
C LYS A 35 -11.33 5.00 2.82
N GLY A 36 -10.26 4.22 2.66
CA GLY A 36 -8.88 4.67 2.78
C GLY A 36 -8.37 4.84 4.20
N LEU A 37 -9.07 4.26 5.18
CA LEU A 37 -8.61 4.25 6.56
C LEU A 37 -7.60 3.12 6.77
N PRO A 38 -6.43 3.39 7.38
CA PRO A 38 -5.48 2.33 7.68
C PRO A 38 -6.06 1.32 8.67
N LEU A 39 -6.05 0.06 8.26
CA LEU A 39 -6.39 -1.08 9.10
C LEU A 39 -5.14 -1.57 9.83
N ILE A 40 -4.03 -1.70 9.10
CA ILE A 40 -2.73 -2.12 9.61
C ILE A 40 -1.66 -1.35 8.85
N THR A 41 -0.68 -0.81 9.57
CA THR A 41 0.47 -0.10 9.01
C THR A 41 1.74 -0.68 9.60
N VAL A 42 2.74 -0.92 8.75
CA VAL A 42 4.09 -1.31 9.14
C VAL A 42 5.06 -0.28 8.60
N THR A 43 5.99 0.17 9.44
CA THR A 43 7.03 1.14 9.07
C THR A 43 8.39 0.57 9.44
N ALA A 44 9.41 0.85 8.64
CA ALA A 44 10.79 0.46 8.91
C ALA A 44 11.27 1.14 10.20
N ALA A 45 11.87 0.36 11.11
CA ALA A 45 12.36 0.88 12.39
C ALA A 45 13.61 1.77 12.24
N ASP A 46 14.39 1.58 11.17
CA ASP A 46 15.74 2.13 11.02
C ASP A 46 15.82 3.38 10.13
N LEU A 47 14.69 4.02 9.83
CA LEU A 47 14.72 5.29 9.09
C LEU A 47 15.34 6.37 10.00
N PRO A 48 16.43 7.06 9.58
CA PRO A 48 16.85 8.28 10.25
C PRO A 48 15.75 9.30 10.00
N THR A 49 14.93 9.48 11.02
CA THR A 49 13.73 10.29 10.99
C THR A 49 14.10 11.74 10.70
N SER A 50 13.79 12.18 9.48
CA SER A 50 12.93 13.37 9.43
C SER A 50 11.62 12.93 10.10
N GLU A 51 11.48 13.23 11.40
CA GLU A 51 10.32 12.84 12.24
C GLU A 51 8.97 13.22 11.61
N TYR A 52 8.98 14.13 10.64
CA TYR A 52 7.81 14.59 9.91
C TYR A 52 7.28 13.63 8.84
N LEU A 53 8.15 12.96 8.06
CA LEU A 53 7.71 12.22 6.87
C LEU A 53 7.08 10.86 7.20
N ALA A 54 7.52 10.23 8.29
CA ALA A 54 7.06 8.91 8.72
C ALA A 54 6.10 8.95 9.91
N SER A 55 5.63 10.14 10.31
CA SER A 55 4.65 10.25 11.41
C SER A 55 3.36 9.52 11.03
N PRO A 56 2.70 8.81 11.96
CA PRO A 56 1.46 8.09 11.67
C PRO A 56 0.36 8.97 11.05
N ASP A 57 0.27 10.23 11.49
CA ASP A 57 -0.73 11.18 10.98
C ASP A 57 -0.37 11.68 9.58
N THR A 58 0.91 11.94 9.31
CA THR A 58 1.40 12.24 7.97
C THR A 58 1.07 11.11 6.98
N LEU A 59 1.39 9.86 7.36
CA LEU A 59 1.11 8.69 6.53
C LEU A 59 -0.39 8.50 6.28
N ARG A 60 -1.25 8.78 7.27
CA ARG A 60 -2.71 8.78 7.09
C ARG A 60 -3.17 9.80 6.06
N VAL A 61 -2.69 11.04 6.16
CA VAL A 61 -3.00 12.10 5.18
C VAL A 61 -2.56 11.68 3.79
N TYR A 62 -1.33 11.19 3.63
CA TYR A 62 -0.82 10.74 2.35
C TYR A 62 -1.57 9.52 1.78
N SER A 63 -2.04 8.61 2.65
CA SER A 63 -2.89 7.48 2.25
C SER A 63 -4.20 7.95 1.62
N LEU A 64 -4.84 8.96 2.23
CA LEU A 64 -6.07 9.55 1.71
C LEU A 64 -5.83 10.28 0.39
N LEU A 65 -4.73 11.01 0.25
CA LEU A 65 -4.34 11.64 -1.02
C LEU A 65 -4.13 10.60 -2.12
N ALA A 66 -3.42 9.50 -1.82
CA ALA A 66 -3.18 8.42 -2.77
C ALA A 66 -4.48 7.78 -3.26
N ILE A 67 -5.42 7.50 -2.35
CA ILE A 67 -6.72 6.92 -2.71
C ILE A 67 -7.58 7.89 -3.50
N ASN A 68 -7.59 9.17 -3.14
CA ASN A 68 -8.30 10.18 -3.91
C ASN A 68 -7.74 10.28 -5.34
N SER A 69 -6.41 10.29 -5.48
CA SER A 69 -5.74 10.24 -6.79
C SER A 69 -6.15 8.99 -7.59
N TYR A 70 -6.11 7.81 -6.96
CA TYR A 70 -6.54 6.55 -7.58
C TYR A 70 -7.98 6.60 -8.12
N ARG A 71 -8.88 7.23 -7.37
CA ARG A 71 -10.30 7.37 -7.74
C ARG A 71 -10.54 8.39 -8.84
N GLN A 72 -9.70 9.42 -8.90
CA GLN A 72 -9.80 10.49 -9.90
C GLN A 72 -9.08 10.16 -11.21
N GLN A 73 -8.20 9.15 -11.21
CA GLN A 73 -7.51 8.68 -12.40
C GLN A 73 -8.53 8.26 -13.48
N GLU A 74 -8.31 8.73 -14.72
CA GLU A 74 -9.03 8.26 -15.89
C GLU A 74 -8.78 6.76 -16.08
N LYS A 75 -9.87 5.98 -16.11
CA LYS A 75 -9.83 4.53 -16.24
C LYS A 75 -9.98 4.16 -17.71
N CYS A 76 -9.14 3.23 -18.18
CA CYS A 76 -9.19 2.75 -19.56
C CYS A 76 -10.28 1.70 -19.79
N GLY A 77 -10.90 1.19 -18.72
CA GLY A 77 -11.93 0.15 -18.75
C GLY A 77 -11.37 -1.27 -18.59
N ASP A 78 -10.04 -1.42 -18.47
CA ASP A 78 -9.38 -2.68 -18.15
C ASP A 78 -9.01 -2.70 -16.67
N ASN A 79 -9.76 -3.48 -15.89
CA ASN A 79 -9.56 -3.63 -14.45
C ASN A 79 -8.14 -4.06 -14.06
N SER A 80 -7.41 -4.78 -14.92
CA SER A 80 -6.04 -5.22 -14.62
C SER A 80 -5.00 -4.09 -14.74
N LEU A 81 -5.33 -3.07 -15.53
CA LEU A 81 -4.49 -1.88 -15.72
C LEU A 81 -4.94 -0.72 -14.82
N ASP A 82 -6.22 -0.72 -14.46
CA ASP A 82 -6.88 0.35 -13.70
C ASP A 82 -6.84 0.14 -12.18
N ASP A 83 -6.32 -0.98 -11.68
CA ASP A 83 -6.32 -1.34 -10.25
C ASP A 83 -5.21 -0.71 -9.40
N TRP A 84 -4.31 0.09 -9.98
CA TRP A 84 -3.21 0.71 -9.25
C TRP A 84 -2.89 2.11 -9.76
N THR A 85 -2.19 2.90 -8.93
CA THR A 85 -1.63 4.19 -9.34
C THR A 85 -0.42 4.57 -8.49
N VAL A 86 0.39 5.49 -9.00
CA VAL A 86 1.52 6.08 -8.28
C VAL A 86 1.27 7.58 -8.13
N LEU A 87 1.47 8.08 -6.91
CA LEU A 87 1.42 9.50 -6.59
C LEU A 87 2.79 9.94 -6.06
N SER A 88 3.36 10.97 -6.68
CA SER A 88 4.52 11.68 -6.15
C SER A 88 4.03 12.70 -5.11
N LEU A 89 4.47 12.53 -3.86
CA LEU A 89 4.08 13.39 -2.74
C LEU A 89 5.05 14.57 -2.58
N ASP A 90 6.33 14.33 -2.85
CA ASP A 90 7.38 15.35 -2.99
C ASP A 90 8.46 14.86 -4.00
N GLU A 91 9.60 15.57 -4.10
CA GLU A 91 10.70 15.23 -5.02
C GLU A 91 11.32 13.84 -4.74
N THR A 92 11.24 13.41 -3.49
CA THR A 92 11.90 12.21 -2.97
C THR A 92 10.94 11.14 -2.50
N LEU A 93 9.68 11.45 -2.26
CA LEU A 93 8.68 10.57 -1.67
C LEU A 93 7.60 10.23 -2.69
N ARG A 94 7.36 8.94 -2.84
CA ARG A 94 6.29 8.40 -3.68
C ARG A 94 5.47 7.40 -2.89
N VAL A 95 4.22 7.27 -3.31
CA VAL A 95 3.30 6.26 -2.82
C VAL A 95 2.69 5.54 -4.02
N ILE A 96 2.69 4.22 -3.95
CA ILE A 96 1.90 3.38 -4.85
C ILE A 96 0.71 2.85 -4.07
N VAL A 97 -0.45 2.85 -4.71
CA VAL A 97 -1.69 2.25 -4.19
C VAL A 97 -2.20 1.22 -5.18
N LYS A 98 -2.67 0.09 -4.68
CA LYS A 98 -3.34 -0.94 -5.47
C LYS A 98 -4.62 -1.38 -4.78
N ARG A 99 -5.71 -1.41 -5.55
CA ARG A 99 -7.00 -1.99 -5.17
C ARG A 99 -6.93 -3.51 -5.30
N PHE A 100 -7.52 -4.22 -4.35
CA PHE A 100 -7.81 -5.64 -4.50
C PHE A 100 -9.15 -5.99 -3.86
N LEU A 101 -9.71 -7.13 -4.26
CA LEU A 101 -10.97 -7.65 -3.74
C LEU A 101 -10.71 -8.88 -2.88
N THR A 102 -11.48 -9.03 -1.81
CA THR A 102 -11.45 -10.21 -0.93
C THR A 102 -12.45 -11.30 -1.37
N GLY A 103 -13.01 -11.21 -2.57
CA GLY A 103 -13.95 -12.19 -3.12
C GLY A 103 -14.16 -12.04 -4.62
N ASP A 104 -14.92 -12.97 -5.19
CA ASP A 104 -15.02 -13.15 -6.65
C ASP A 104 -15.95 -12.16 -7.35
N LYS A 105 -16.61 -11.26 -6.62
CA LYS A 105 -17.53 -10.26 -7.16
C LYS A 105 -17.08 -8.86 -6.77
N GLU A 106 -17.28 -7.89 -7.67
CA GLU A 106 -17.14 -6.47 -7.38
C GLU A 106 -18.22 -6.02 -6.38
N ASP A 107 -17.96 -6.30 -5.10
CA ASP A 107 -18.72 -5.82 -3.97
C ASP A 107 -17.90 -4.70 -3.32
N PRO A 108 -18.42 -3.45 -3.25
CA PRO A 108 -17.70 -2.34 -2.64
C PRO A 108 -17.36 -2.59 -1.17
N HIS A 109 -18.09 -3.48 -0.49
CA HIS A 109 -17.78 -3.87 0.88
C HIS A 109 -16.62 -4.86 0.99
N LYS A 110 -16.15 -5.41 -0.13
CA LYS A 110 -15.00 -6.34 -0.22
C LYS A 110 -13.78 -5.70 -0.86
N GLU A 111 -13.86 -4.40 -1.12
CA GLU A 111 -12.77 -3.60 -1.65
C GLU A 111 -11.80 -3.23 -0.52
N LEU A 112 -10.53 -3.51 -0.73
CA LEU A 112 -9.43 -3.10 0.11
C LEU A 112 -8.31 -2.50 -0.74
N PHE A 113 -7.42 -1.76 -0.09
CA PHE A 113 -6.26 -1.18 -0.75
C PHE A 113 -4.99 -1.56 -0.03
N VAL A 114 -3.92 -1.83 -0.78
CA VAL A 114 -2.55 -1.85 -0.27
C VAL A 114 -1.87 -0.59 -0.73
N ILE A 115 -1.14 0.05 0.19
CA ILE A 115 -0.25 1.15 -0.14
C ILE A 115 1.17 0.85 0.29
N LEU A 116 2.12 1.38 -0.48
CA LEU A 116 3.55 1.30 -0.19
C LEU A 116 4.16 2.69 -0.38
N PHE A 117 4.77 3.21 0.67
CA PHE A 117 5.56 4.43 0.66
C PHE A 117 7.02 4.08 0.43
N TYR A 118 7.66 4.78 -0.50
CA TYR A 118 9.04 4.55 -0.90
C TYR A 118 9.72 5.83 -1.33
N MET A 119 11.05 5.83 -1.23
CA MET A 119 11.86 6.95 -1.70
C MET A 119 12.13 6.84 -3.21
N SER A 120 12.28 7.95 -3.92
CA SER A 120 12.44 8.04 -5.38
C SER A 120 13.61 7.24 -5.98
N PRO A 121 14.73 6.95 -5.25
CA PRO A 121 15.73 6.01 -5.75
C PRO A 121 15.21 4.57 -5.90
N PHE A 122 14.09 4.23 -5.25
CA PHE A 122 13.39 2.97 -5.43
C PHE A 122 12.45 3.08 -6.62
N SER A 123 12.70 2.29 -7.66
CA SER A 123 11.95 2.38 -8.93
C SER A 123 10.47 1.99 -8.76
N ASP A 124 9.58 2.71 -9.44
CA ASP A 124 8.14 2.43 -9.47
C ASP A 124 7.83 0.99 -9.91
N ILE A 125 8.64 0.42 -10.82
CA ILE A 125 8.49 -0.98 -11.28
C ILE A 125 8.67 -1.97 -10.11
N ARG A 126 9.68 -1.74 -9.25
CA ARG A 126 9.90 -2.56 -8.06
C ARG A 126 8.78 -2.36 -7.03
N ALA A 127 8.34 -1.11 -6.85
CA ALA A 127 7.21 -0.82 -5.96
C ALA A 127 5.93 -1.52 -6.43
N LYS A 128 5.65 -1.50 -7.73
CA LYS A 128 4.53 -2.21 -8.34
C LYS A 128 4.64 -3.72 -8.12
N ALA A 129 5.77 -4.33 -8.45
CA ALA A 129 5.97 -5.76 -8.25
C ALA A 129 5.78 -6.18 -6.78
N SER A 130 6.28 -5.38 -5.83
CA SER A 130 6.08 -5.61 -4.40
C SER A 130 4.60 -5.53 -4.01
N VAL A 131 3.88 -4.53 -4.49
CA VAL A 131 2.46 -4.36 -4.17
C VAL A 131 1.57 -5.41 -4.85
N ASP A 132 1.88 -5.82 -6.08
CA ASP A 132 1.20 -6.93 -6.75
C ASP A 132 1.34 -8.23 -5.93
N ALA A 133 2.57 -8.55 -5.49
CA ALA A 133 2.81 -9.72 -4.66
C ALA A 133 2.08 -9.64 -3.30
N LEU A 134 2.03 -8.46 -2.68
CA LEU A 134 1.27 -8.25 -1.44
C LEU A 134 -0.23 -8.42 -1.67
N SER A 135 -0.78 -7.80 -2.71
CA SER A 135 -2.22 -7.86 -2.98
C SER A 135 -2.67 -9.28 -3.24
N ASP A 136 -1.87 -10.09 -3.94
CA ASP A 136 -2.21 -11.50 -4.22
C ASP A 136 -2.27 -12.32 -2.93
N VAL A 137 -1.24 -12.19 -2.07
CA VAL A 137 -1.19 -12.88 -0.77
C VAL A 137 -2.33 -12.43 0.16
N LEU A 138 -2.63 -11.13 0.17
CA LEU A 138 -3.67 -10.56 1.02
C LEU A 138 -5.07 -10.89 0.50
N ALA A 139 -5.30 -10.89 -0.82
CA ALA A 139 -6.58 -11.27 -1.41
C ALA A 139 -6.94 -12.71 -1.03
N GLU A 140 -5.98 -13.63 -1.11
CA GLU A 140 -6.19 -15.03 -0.74
C GLU A 140 -6.38 -15.20 0.77
N GLY A 141 -5.51 -14.59 1.59
CA GLY A 141 -5.59 -14.78 3.04
C GLY A 141 -6.74 -14.02 3.73
N LEU A 142 -7.30 -13.00 3.06
CA LEU A 142 -8.47 -12.24 3.50
C LEU A 142 -9.75 -12.65 2.77
N LYS A 143 -9.75 -13.76 2.03
CA LYS A 143 -10.94 -14.23 1.30
C LYS A 143 -12.17 -14.30 2.22
N GLY A 144 -13.24 -13.61 1.82
CA GLY A 144 -14.49 -13.49 2.58
C GLY A 144 -14.53 -12.36 3.63
N TYR A 145 -13.45 -11.60 3.81
CA TYR A 145 -13.45 -10.40 4.66
C TYR A 145 -14.33 -9.29 4.05
N VAL A 146 -15.05 -8.57 4.90
CA VAL A 146 -15.92 -7.45 4.51
C VAL A 146 -15.52 -6.22 5.34
N SER A 147 -15.19 -5.12 4.67
CA SER A 147 -14.92 -3.83 5.31
C SER A 147 -16.24 -3.17 5.74
N GLY A 148 -16.35 -2.80 7.02
CA GLY A 148 -17.50 -2.07 7.59
C GLY A 148 -17.56 -0.58 7.26
#